data_AF-A0A950B9Z1-F1
#
_entry.id   AF-A0A950B9Z1-F1
#
_cell.length_a   1.000
_cell.length_b   1.000
_cell.length_c   1.000
_cell.angle_alpha   90.00
_cell.angle_beta   90.00
_cell.angle_gamma   90.00
#
_symmetry.space_group_name_H-M   'P 1'
#
loop_
_entity.id
_entity.type
_entity.pdbx_description
1 polymer ?
#
loop_
_entity_poly.entity_id
_entity_poly.type
_entity_poly.pdbx_seq_one_letter_code
_entity_poly.pdbx_strand_id
1 'polypeptide(L)'
;ARMPKEAKKKADAELKKLKLMSPMSAEATVVRNYIDTLIGLPWRKKSKVNNDLSNAERVLDEDHFGLEKVKERILEYLAVQQRVDKVKAPILCLVGPPGVGKTSLGQSIARATNRKFVRMALGGVRDEAEIRGHRRTYIGSMPGKILQSLTKVGVRNPLFLLDEVDKMGQDFRGDPSSALLEVLDPEQNHTFADHYVEVDFDLSDVMFVATSNSLNIPPPLLDRMEVIRLSGYTEDEKVSIAQRYLLPKQKKNNGLKPGEIEVTEGAIRDIIRYYTREAGVRSLEREVSKICRKVVKMLLLKKADKAVTVDSANLDTFLGVRKYDFGLAAKENQVGQVTGLAWTEVGGDLLTIEAAVMPGKGNVIRTGSLGDVMKESVEAARSVVRSRSRRLGIKDEAFEKQDIHIHVPEGATPKDGPSAGGAMTTALVSVLTGIPVRADVAMTGEITLRGEVLPIGGLKEKLLAAHRGGIKLVLIPEENVKDLTEIPDNVKNAIEIVPVRWIDKVLELALERAPQPLPEEEAKAEDAKAPVSEAKDAGATEVVKH
;
A
#
# COMPACT_ATOMS: atom_id res chain seq x y z
N ALA A 1 -7.37 34.62 28.49
CA ALA A 1 -7.63 33.26 27.99
C ALA A 1 -9.12 32.88 27.79
N ARG A 2 -10.13 33.53 28.41
CA ARG A 2 -11.56 33.12 28.32
C ARG A 2 -11.78 31.62 28.61
N MET A 3 -11.10 31.13 29.65
CA MET A 3 -11.19 29.75 30.15
C MET A 3 -12.59 29.43 30.68
N PRO A 4 -13.04 28.16 30.61
CA PRO A 4 -14.17 27.66 31.38
C PRO A 4 -14.01 27.92 32.88
N LYS A 5 -15.13 27.87 33.63
CA LYS A 5 -15.14 28.14 35.08
C LYS A 5 -14.16 27.24 35.84
N GLU A 6 -14.10 25.95 35.50
CA GLU A 6 -13.20 25.00 36.15
C GLU A 6 -11.72 25.31 35.88
N ALA A 7 -11.34 25.44 34.61
CA ALA A 7 -9.98 25.79 34.20
C ALA A 7 -9.52 27.11 34.84
N LYS A 8 -10.41 28.12 34.89
CA LYS A 8 -10.11 29.40 35.55
C LYS A 8 -9.87 29.24 37.06
N LYS A 9 -10.71 28.46 37.75
CA LYS A 9 -10.57 28.20 39.19
C LYS A 9 -9.22 27.54 39.51
N LYS A 10 -8.81 26.54 38.72
CA LYS A 10 -7.50 25.87 38.86
C LYS A 10 -6.33 26.82 38.56
N ALA A 11 -6.41 27.60 37.47
CA ALA A 11 -5.39 28.59 37.12
C ALA A 11 -5.22 29.65 38.22
N ASP A 12 -6.32 30.19 38.76
CA ASP A 12 -6.28 31.20 39.83
C ASP A 12 -5.72 30.63 41.15
N ALA A 13 -5.98 29.36 41.45
CA ALA A 13 -5.43 28.68 42.62
C ALA A 13 -3.91 28.48 42.50
N GLU A 14 -3.43 27.99 41.36
CA GLU A 14 -1.99 27.81 41.10
C GLU A 14 -1.25 29.16 41.03
N LEU A 15 -1.88 30.20 40.50
CA LEU A 15 -1.32 31.56 40.50
C LEU A 15 -1.13 32.12 41.91
N LYS A 16 -2.07 31.86 42.84
CA LYS A 16 -1.93 32.24 44.25
C LYS A 16 -0.74 31.52 44.91
N LYS A 17 -0.55 30.24 44.63
CA LYS A 17 0.61 29.46 45.12
C LYS A 17 1.92 30.04 44.58
N LEU A 18 1.99 30.31 43.27
CA LEU A 18 3.19 30.86 42.63
C LEU A 18 3.64 32.19 43.24
N LYS A 19 2.70 33.06 43.63
CA LYS A 19 3.01 34.35 44.28
C LYS A 19 3.68 34.21 45.64
N LEU A 20 3.48 33.10 46.34
CA LEU A 20 4.06 32.83 47.65
C LEU A 20 5.41 32.09 47.56
N MET A 21 5.76 31.57 46.38
CA MET A 21 6.96 30.79 46.16
C MET A 21 8.18 31.67 45.81
N SER A 22 9.37 31.23 46.22
CA SER A 22 10.62 31.85 45.78
C SER A 22 10.83 31.64 44.27
N PRO A 23 11.21 32.68 43.49
CA PRO A 23 11.48 32.56 42.05
C PRO A 23 12.58 31.55 41.69
N MET A 24 13.47 31.21 42.62
CA MET A 24 14.55 30.25 42.43
C MET A 24 14.15 28.80 42.72
N SER A 25 12.93 28.54 43.21
CA SER A 25 12.47 27.18 43.51
C SER A 25 12.17 26.37 42.24
N ALA A 26 12.57 25.10 42.22
CA ALA A 26 12.21 24.15 41.17
C ALA A 26 10.68 23.99 41.03
N GLU A 27 9.94 24.03 42.14
CA GLU A 27 8.47 23.96 42.15
C GLU A 27 7.84 25.20 41.49
N ALA A 28 8.44 26.38 41.69
CA ALA A 28 7.95 27.62 41.07
C ALA A 28 8.06 27.56 39.53
N THR A 29 9.11 26.91 39.01
CA THR A 29 9.26 26.66 37.56
C THR A 29 8.17 25.73 37.03
N VAL A 30 7.84 24.65 37.75
CA VAL A 30 6.77 23.71 37.37
C VAL A 30 5.40 24.40 37.34
N VAL A 31 5.08 25.17 38.37
CA VAL A 31 3.79 25.90 38.46
C VAL A 31 3.72 27.00 37.39
N ARG A 32 4.82 27.70 37.11
CA ARG A 32 4.88 28.69 36.02
C ARG A 32 4.61 28.05 34.67
N ASN A 33 5.31 26.96 34.34
CA ASN A 33 5.12 26.23 33.08
C ASN A 33 3.68 25.70 32.93
N TYR A 34 3.06 25.25 34.03
CA TYR A 34 1.66 24.84 34.04
C TYR A 34 0.70 25.99 33.73
N ILE A 35 0.90 27.16 34.36
CA ILE A 35 0.10 28.36 34.08
C ILE A 35 0.29 28.83 32.63
N ASP A 36 1.53 28.83 32.13
CA ASP A 36 1.83 29.20 30.75
C ASP A 36 1.15 28.26 29.76
N THR A 37 1.14 26.95 30.05
CA THR A 37 0.42 25.94 29.26
C THR A 37 -1.08 26.23 29.23
N LEU A 38 -1.71 26.45 30.39
CA LEU A 38 -3.13 26.78 30.48
C LEU A 38 -3.49 28.07 29.72
N ILE A 39 -2.65 29.10 29.80
CA ILE A 39 -2.87 30.37 29.11
C ILE A 39 -2.71 30.20 27.59
N GLY A 40 -1.77 29.37 27.15
CA GLY A 40 -1.48 29.11 25.75
C GLY A 40 -2.55 28.30 25.02
N LEU A 41 -3.34 27.50 25.74
CA LEU A 41 -4.40 26.68 25.14
C LEU A 41 -5.51 27.52 24.49
N PRO A 42 -5.98 27.17 23.28
CA PRO A 42 -7.01 27.92 22.56
C PRO A 42 -8.43 27.58 23.05
N TRP A 43 -8.85 28.12 24.19
CA TRP A 43 -10.17 27.83 24.79
C TRP A 43 -11.38 28.27 23.94
N ARG A 44 -11.29 29.40 23.22
CA ARG A 44 -12.41 29.98 22.46
C ARG A 44 -12.08 30.38 21.02
N LYS A 45 -10.79 30.62 20.69
CA LYS A 45 -10.39 31.12 19.38
C LYS A 45 -10.57 30.03 18.32
N LYS A 46 -11.37 30.29 17.30
CA LYS A 46 -11.63 29.38 16.16
C LYS A 46 -11.24 30.05 14.85
N SER A 47 -10.81 29.26 13.88
CA SER A 47 -10.67 29.66 12.47
C SER A 47 -12.06 29.72 11.83
N LYS A 48 -12.26 30.65 10.88
CA LYS A 48 -13.51 30.74 10.12
C LYS A 48 -13.55 29.59 9.11
N VAL A 49 -14.43 28.61 9.35
CA VAL A 49 -14.57 27.44 8.48
C VAL A 49 -15.23 27.86 7.17
N ASN A 50 -14.72 27.34 6.05
CA ASN A 50 -15.37 27.43 4.75
C ASN A 50 -16.20 26.16 4.51
N ASN A 51 -17.49 26.32 4.26
CA ASN A 51 -18.44 25.22 4.04
C ASN A 51 -18.88 25.12 2.57
N ASP A 52 -18.19 25.79 1.65
CA ASP A 52 -18.48 25.73 0.22
C ASP A 52 -17.86 24.46 -0.40
N LEU A 53 -18.71 23.51 -0.76
CA LEU A 53 -18.32 22.26 -1.40
C LEU A 53 -17.73 22.48 -2.80
N SER A 54 -18.23 23.45 -3.56
CA SER A 54 -17.68 23.77 -4.89
C SER A 54 -16.27 24.34 -4.78
N ASN A 55 -16.01 25.12 -3.72
CA ASN A 55 -14.64 25.53 -3.42
C ASN A 55 -13.75 24.35 -3.01
N ALA A 56 -14.29 23.39 -2.24
CA ALA A 56 -13.53 22.21 -1.82
C ALA A 56 -13.13 21.33 -3.01
N GLU A 57 -14.06 21.08 -3.94
CA GLU A 57 -13.82 20.36 -5.19
C GLU A 57 -12.70 21.02 -6.00
N ARG A 58 -12.82 22.32 -6.27
CA ARG A 58 -11.81 23.10 -6.99
C ARG A 58 -10.42 23.03 -6.34
N VAL A 59 -10.35 23.12 -5.01
CA VAL A 59 -9.08 23.04 -4.26
C VAL A 59 -8.45 21.65 -4.37
N LEU A 60 -9.26 20.58 -4.29
CA LEU A 60 -8.79 19.21 -4.43
C LEU A 60 -8.28 18.93 -5.85
N ASP A 61 -8.94 19.48 -6.87
CA ASP A 61 -8.54 19.35 -8.28
C ASP A 61 -7.30 20.16 -8.65
N GLU A 62 -7.15 21.34 -8.05
CA GLU A 62 -5.95 22.17 -8.24
C GLU A 62 -4.70 21.51 -7.65
N ASP A 63 -4.82 20.84 -6.50
CA ASP A 63 -3.67 20.27 -5.78
C ASP A 63 -3.32 18.83 -6.21
N HIS A 64 -4.29 18.07 -6.74
CA HIS A 64 -4.12 16.64 -7.04
C HIS A 64 -4.65 16.29 -8.42
N PHE A 65 -3.83 15.58 -9.19
CA PHE A 65 -4.22 15.05 -10.49
C PHE A 65 -4.86 13.67 -10.35
N GLY A 66 -5.98 13.46 -11.05
CA GLY A 66 -6.76 12.22 -10.98
C GLY A 66 -7.39 12.03 -9.59
N LEU A 67 -7.41 10.79 -9.10
CA LEU A 67 -7.99 10.40 -7.80
C LEU A 67 -9.50 10.71 -7.67
N GLU A 68 -10.25 10.68 -8.77
CA GLU A 68 -11.68 11.05 -8.81
C GLU A 68 -12.50 10.37 -7.71
N LYS A 69 -12.40 9.04 -7.60
CA LYS A 69 -13.11 8.27 -6.55
C LYS A 69 -12.74 8.71 -5.12
N VAL A 70 -11.48 9.10 -4.89
CA VAL A 70 -11.01 9.52 -3.56
C VAL A 70 -11.51 10.93 -3.25
N LYS A 71 -11.46 11.83 -4.24
CA LYS A 71 -11.98 13.20 -4.11
C LYS A 71 -13.49 13.20 -3.87
N GLU A 72 -14.24 12.41 -4.62
CA GLU A 72 -15.69 12.24 -4.46
C GLU A 72 -16.03 11.80 -3.03
N ARG A 73 -15.36 10.77 -2.49
CA ARG A 73 -15.55 10.34 -1.09
C ARG A 73 -15.23 11.43 -0.07
N ILE A 74 -14.18 12.23 -0.30
CA ILE A 74 -13.86 13.36 0.57
C ILE A 74 -14.97 14.42 0.50
N LEU A 75 -15.54 14.69 -0.68
CA LEU A 75 -16.64 15.63 -0.85
C LEU A 75 -17.92 15.14 -0.18
N GLU A 76 -18.25 13.85 -0.29
CA GLU A 76 -19.35 13.20 0.44
C GLU A 76 -19.19 13.40 1.95
N TYR A 77 -17.99 13.14 2.47
CA TYR A 77 -17.67 13.33 3.89
C TYR A 77 -17.85 14.79 4.34
N LEU A 78 -17.34 15.75 3.57
CA LEU A 78 -17.49 17.18 3.87
C LEU A 78 -18.95 17.63 3.79
N ALA A 79 -19.74 17.07 2.87
CA ALA A 79 -21.16 17.37 2.74
C ALA A 79 -21.96 16.92 3.97
N VAL A 80 -21.63 15.76 4.54
CA VAL A 80 -22.23 15.28 5.80
C VAL A 80 -21.85 16.20 6.96
N GLN A 81 -20.58 16.63 7.04
CA GLN A 81 -20.14 17.58 8.08
C GLN A 81 -20.87 18.92 8.02
N GLN A 82 -21.24 19.41 6.83
CA GLN A 82 -21.97 20.67 6.69
C GLN A 82 -23.39 20.61 7.29
N ARG A 83 -24.02 19.44 7.30
CA ARG A 83 -25.40 19.27 7.78
C ARG A 83 -25.52 19.04 9.28
N VAL A 84 -24.45 18.65 9.97
CA VAL A 84 -24.50 18.24 11.38
C VAL A 84 -23.60 19.15 12.23
N ASP A 85 -24.19 19.81 13.23
CA ASP A 85 -23.46 20.72 14.14
C ASP A 85 -22.40 20.02 15.00
N LYS A 86 -22.61 18.73 15.30
CA LYS A 86 -21.66 17.87 16.02
C LYS A 86 -21.46 16.56 15.26
N VAL A 87 -20.29 16.41 14.67
CA VAL A 87 -19.94 15.25 13.85
C VAL A 87 -19.79 14.03 14.75
N LYS A 88 -20.81 13.16 14.77
CA LYS A 88 -20.68 11.75 15.20
C LYS A 88 -20.22 10.84 14.06
N ALA A 89 -19.75 11.43 12.95
CA ALA A 89 -19.32 10.66 11.79
C ALA A 89 -17.96 10.00 12.05
N PRO A 90 -17.69 8.85 11.41
CA PRO A 90 -16.38 8.20 11.44
C PRO A 90 -15.26 9.14 10.99
N ILE A 91 -14.03 8.81 11.36
CA ILE A 91 -12.85 9.60 11.00
C ILE A 91 -12.31 9.13 9.66
N LEU A 92 -11.99 10.06 8.77
CA LEU A 92 -11.38 9.71 7.49
C LEU A 92 -10.01 9.05 7.71
N CYS A 93 -9.82 7.85 7.16
CA CYS A 93 -8.54 7.14 7.15
C CYS A 93 -8.07 6.91 5.71
N LEU A 94 -7.02 7.61 5.30
CA LEU A 94 -6.40 7.47 3.99
C LEU A 94 -5.38 6.33 4.02
N VAL A 95 -5.66 5.22 3.33
CA VAL A 95 -4.81 4.02 3.31
C VAL A 95 -4.22 3.83 1.93
N GLY A 96 -2.93 3.54 1.81
CA GLY A 96 -2.32 3.23 0.51
C GLY A 96 -0.79 3.17 0.58
N PRO A 97 -0.09 2.85 -0.52
CA PRO A 97 1.36 2.76 -0.49
C PRO A 97 2.04 4.12 -0.17
N PRO A 98 3.33 4.13 0.18
CA PRO A 98 4.06 5.37 0.40
C PRO A 98 4.16 6.19 -0.89
N GLY A 99 4.05 7.52 -0.77
CA GLY A 99 4.22 8.44 -1.91
C GLY A 99 2.99 8.61 -2.80
N VAL A 100 1.80 8.14 -2.38
CA VAL A 100 0.53 8.36 -3.10
C VAL A 100 -0.16 9.69 -2.77
N GLY A 101 0.45 10.57 -1.98
CA GLY A 101 -0.14 11.90 -1.70
C GLY A 101 -1.12 11.97 -0.52
N LYS A 102 -1.12 10.97 0.39
CA LYS A 102 -1.99 10.97 1.59
C LYS A 102 -1.84 12.25 2.44
N THR A 103 -0.61 12.63 2.75
CA THR A 103 -0.32 13.84 3.53
C THR A 103 -0.70 15.12 2.80
N SER A 104 -0.50 15.18 1.47
CA SER A 104 -0.86 16.35 0.67
C SER A 104 -2.38 16.49 0.54
N LEU A 105 -3.14 15.39 0.48
CA LEU A 105 -4.60 15.42 0.54
C LEU A 105 -5.10 16.02 1.87
N GLY A 106 -4.51 15.61 3.01
CA GLY A 106 -4.82 16.23 4.30
C GLY A 106 -4.57 17.75 4.33
N GLN A 107 -3.51 18.22 3.67
CA GLN A 107 -3.25 19.66 3.51
C GLN A 107 -4.28 20.36 2.63
N SER A 108 -4.70 19.73 1.53
CA SER A 108 -5.74 20.26 0.65
C SER A 108 -7.10 20.32 1.33
N ILE A 109 -7.47 19.32 2.15
CA ILE A 109 -8.70 19.36 2.97
C ILE A 109 -8.65 20.52 3.96
N ALA A 110 -7.50 20.76 4.60
CA ALA A 110 -7.33 21.90 5.50
C ALA A 110 -7.44 23.25 4.76
N ARG A 111 -6.85 23.34 3.56
CA ARG A 111 -6.94 24.53 2.68
C ARG A 111 -8.39 24.77 2.23
N ALA A 112 -9.09 23.72 1.79
CA ALA A 112 -10.47 23.76 1.33
C ALA A 112 -11.43 24.25 2.43
N THR A 113 -11.27 23.73 3.64
CA THR A 113 -12.12 24.07 4.81
C THR A 113 -11.66 25.31 5.56
N ASN A 114 -10.56 25.94 5.13
CA ASN A 114 -9.91 27.08 5.80
C ASN A 114 -9.57 26.80 7.29
N ARG A 115 -9.13 25.58 7.58
CA ARG A 115 -8.63 25.16 8.90
C ARG A 115 -7.12 25.22 8.93
N LYS A 116 -6.55 25.51 10.11
CA LYS A 116 -5.10 25.40 10.30
C LYS A 116 -4.68 23.93 10.25
N PHE A 117 -3.66 23.62 9.47
CA PHE A 117 -3.15 22.26 9.30
C PHE A 117 -2.12 21.92 10.39
N VAL A 118 -2.26 20.74 10.99
CA VAL A 118 -1.35 20.18 11.99
C VAL A 118 -1.05 18.76 11.60
N ARG A 119 0.23 18.37 11.59
CA ARG A 119 0.63 16.98 11.38
C ARG A 119 1.23 16.41 12.64
N MET A 120 0.73 15.27 13.08
CA MET A 120 1.24 14.50 14.21
C MET A 120 1.59 13.10 13.71
N ALA A 121 2.88 12.76 13.73
CA ALA A 121 3.33 11.41 13.41
C ALA A 121 3.11 10.49 14.61
N LEU A 122 2.43 9.37 14.38
CA LEU A 122 2.16 8.32 15.35
C LEU A 122 3.09 7.10 15.15
N GLY A 123 3.83 7.07 14.05
CA GLY A 123 4.84 6.04 13.81
C GLY A 123 5.89 6.01 14.92
N GLY A 124 6.03 4.84 15.57
CA GLY A 124 6.97 4.63 16.66
C GLY A 124 6.50 5.16 18.03
N VAL A 125 5.26 5.64 18.15
CA VAL A 125 4.65 5.93 19.45
C VAL A 125 4.39 4.62 20.18
N ARG A 126 4.88 4.53 21.42
CA ARG A 126 4.79 3.35 22.27
C ARG A 126 4.22 3.63 23.66
N ASP A 127 4.16 4.90 24.04
CA ASP A 127 3.73 5.33 25.37
C ASP A 127 2.49 6.21 25.24
N GLU A 128 1.49 5.90 26.06
CA GLU A 128 0.25 6.66 26.23
C GLU A 128 0.52 8.12 26.65
N ALA A 129 1.60 8.35 27.41
CA ALA A 129 2.00 9.68 27.86
C ALA A 129 2.34 10.63 26.69
N GLU A 130 2.64 10.11 25.49
CA GLU A 130 2.82 10.98 24.32
C GLU A 130 1.50 11.64 23.86
N ILE A 131 0.36 11.00 24.16
CA ILE A 131 -0.98 11.50 23.81
C ILE A 131 -1.60 12.24 24.99
N ARG A 132 -1.60 11.65 26.20
CA ARG A 132 -2.22 12.21 27.43
C ARG A 132 -1.27 13.05 28.29
N GLY A 133 0.01 13.14 27.97
CA GLY A 133 1.00 13.84 28.78
C GLY A 133 1.42 13.08 30.04
N HIS A 134 2.38 13.68 30.76
CA HIS A 134 2.86 13.16 32.04
C HIS A 134 2.12 13.81 33.21
N ARG A 135 1.96 13.06 34.31
CA ARG A 135 1.52 13.64 35.59
C ARG A 135 2.48 14.74 36.04
N ARG A 136 1.96 15.79 36.67
CA ARG A 136 2.71 16.97 37.14
C ARG A 136 3.58 16.69 38.38
N THR A 137 4.42 15.66 38.35
CA THR A 137 5.24 15.23 39.49
C THR A 137 6.71 15.60 39.37
N TYR A 138 7.22 15.83 38.15
CA TYR A 138 8.64 16.13 37.89
C TYR A 138 8.83 17.40 37.05
N ILE A 139 10.01 18.02 37.14
CA ILE A 139 10.37 19.24 36.38
C ILE A 139 10.24 19.03 34.86
N GLY A 140 10.53 17.82 34.38
CA GLY A 140 10.42 17.44 32.97
C GLY A 140 9.03 17.03 32.51
N SER A 141 8.00 17.16 33.34
CA SER A 141 6.63 16.77 32.97
C SER A 141 6.12 17.71 31.88
N MET A 142 5.59 17.11 30.80
CA MET A 142 5.07 17.84 29.65
C MET A 142 3.64 17.41 29.35
N PRO A 143 2.80 18.33 28.81
CA PRO A 143 1.49 17.97 28.28
C PRO A 143 1.63 17.07 27.05
N GLY A 144 0.57 16.35 26.71
CA GLY A 144 0.53 15.47 25.55
C GLY A 144 0.72 16.22 24.23
N LYS A 145 1.18 15.52 23.19
CA LYS A 145 1.47 16.10 21.86
C LYS A 145 0.26 16.81 21.24
N ILE A 146 -0.96 16.37 21.55
CA ILE A 146 -2.20 17.01 21.07
C ILE A 146 -2.31 18.42 21.63
N LEU A 147 -2.26 18.57 22.96
CA LEU A 147 -2.35 19.87 23.62
C LEU A 147 -1.16 20.77 23.27
N GLN A 148 0.05 20.22 23.16
CA GLN A 148 1.22 20.97 22.68
C GLN A 148 0.99 21.54 21.28
N SER A 149 0.41 20.75 20.39
CA SER A 149 0.14 21.17 19.01
C SER A 149 -0.97 22.22 18.96
N LEU A 150 -2.01 22.09 19.78
CA LEU A 150 -3.07 23.11 19.92
C LEU A 150 -2.51 24.44 20.42
N THR A 151 -1.62 24.43 21.40
CA THR A 151 -0.94 25.63 21.90
C THR A 151 -0.11 26.31 20.80
N LYS A 152 0.64 25.54 20.00
CA LYS A 152 1.43 26.08 18.87
C LYS A 152 0.56 26.70 17.78
N VAL A 153 -0.60 26.08 17.50
CA VAL A 153 -1.47 26.47 16.38
C VAL A 153 -2.42 27.60 16.78
N GLY A 154 -2.78 27.66 18.06
CA GLY A 154 -3.52 28.77 18.67
C GLY A 154 -4.98 28.90 18.21
N VAL A 155 -5.58 27.81 17.71
CA VAL A 155 -7.02 27.74 17.39
C VAL A 155 -7.59 26.41 17.87
N ARG A 156 -8.88 26.39 18.20
CA ARG A 156 -9.59 25.23 18.76
C ARG A 156 -10.06 24.22 17.72
N ASN A 157 -10.23 24.65 16.47
CA ASN A 157 -10.78 23.84 15.38
C ASN A 157 -9.79 23.56 14.23
N PRO A 158 -8.51 23.21 14.48
CA PRO A 158 -7.59 22.84 13.41
C PRO A 158 -7.96 21.49 12.77
N LEU A 159 -7.30 21.18 11.67
CA LEU A 159 -7.27 19.84 11.10
C LEU A 159 -6.00 19.14 11.59
N PHE A 160 -6.17 18.03 12.31
CA PHE A 160 -5.09 17.14 12.73
C PHE A 160 -4.96 15.97 11.76
N LEU A 161 -3.81 15.89 11.09
CA LEU A 161 -3.41 14.72 10.33
C LEU A 161 -2.59 13.80 11.23
N LEU A 162 -3.17 12.65 11.56
CA LEU A 162 -2.55 11.55 12.30
C LEU A 162 -1.82 10.63 11.32
N ASP A 163 -0.50 10.80 11.21
CA ASP A 163 0.32 10.14 10.19
C ASP A 163 0.87 8.79 10.70
N GLU A 164 0.79 7.74 9.89
CA GLU A 164 1.30 6.38 10.17
C GLU A 164 0.65 5.69 11.39
N VAL A 165 -0.69 5.64 11.44
CA VAL A 165 -1.43 4.93 12.51
C VAL A 165 -1.15 3.42 12.56
N ASP A 166 -0.74 2.81 11.45
CA ASP A 166 -0.35 1.40 11.37
C ASP A 166 0.99 1.08 12.04
N LYS A 167 1.81 2.09 12.34
CA LYS A 167 3.14 1.92 12.94
C LYS A 167 3.18 2.22 14.43
N MET A 168 2.03 2.22 15.09
CA MET A 168 1.96 2.33 16.54
C MET A 168 2.37 1.00 17.18
N GLY A 169 3.26 1.07 18.16
CA GLY A 169 3.71 -0.12 18.90
C GLY A 169 2.82 -0.39 20.10
N GLN A 170 2.52 -1.66 20.36
CA GLN A 170 2.03 -2.10 21.67
C GLN A 170 3.25 -2.44 22.53
N ASP A 171 3.48 -1.68 23.60
CA ASP A 171 4.47 -1.99 24.62
C ASP A 171 3.77 -2.37 25.94
N PHE A 172 4.49 -3.08 26.81
CA PHE A 172 4.00 -3.55 28.12
C PHE A 172 3.58 -2.43 29.10
N ARG A 173 3.84 -1.16 28.76
CA ARG A 173 3.64 0.03 29.63
C ARG A 173 2.30 0.75 29.41
N GLY A 174 1.52 0.35 28.42
CA GLY A 174 0.22 0.94 28.10
C GLY A 174 -0.08 0.82 26.61
N ASP A 175 -1.36 0.94 26.26
CA ASP A 175 -1.80 0.88 24.86
C ASP A 175 -2.07 2.31 24.35
N PRO A 176 -1.19 2.89 23.51
CA PRO A 176 -1.41 4.23 22.97
C PRO A 176 -2.68 4.30 22.10
N SER A 177 -3.17 3.16 21.59
CA SER A 177 -4.42 3.13 20.85
C SER A 177 -5.63 3.48 21.73
N SER A 178 -5.58 3.12 23.02
CA SER A 178 -6.64 3.45 23.99
C SER A 178 -6.77 4.95 24.25
N ALA A 179 -5.64 5.66 24.34
CA ALA A 179 -5.64 7.12 24.47
C ALA A 179 -6.09 7.80 23.18
N LEU A 180 -5.76 7.25 22.01
CA LEU A 180 -6.32 7.76 20.75
C LEU A 180 -7.82 7.53 20.66
N LEU A 181 -8.36 6.42 21.16
CA LEU A 181 -9.80 6.19 21.16
C LEU A 181 -10.54 7.29 21.92
N GLU A 182 -10.06 7.72 23.09
CA GLU A 182 -10.67 8.82 23.84
C GLU A 182 -10.66 10.15 23.05
N VAL A 183 -9.57 10.41 22.32
CA VAL A 183 -9.41 11.62 21.49
C VAL A 183 -10.33 11.59 20.27
N LEU A 184 -10.48 10.41 19.67
CA LEU A 184 -11.17 10.21 18.40
C LEU A 184 -12.66 9.95 18.58
N ASP A 185 -13.09 9.41 19.72
CA ASP A 185 -14.48 9.10 20.00
C ASP A 185 -15.30 10.39 20.21
N PRO A 186 -16.31 10.67 19.34
CA PRO A 186 -17.20 11.82 19.51
C PRO A 186 -17.94 11.85 20.86
N GLU A 187 -18.07 10.70 21.53
CA GLU A 187 -18.74 10.61 22.83
C GLU A 187 -17.81 10.93 24.01
N GLN A 188 -16.49 10.91 23.83
CA GLN A 188 -15.52 11.16 24.91
C GLN A 188 -14.68 12.43 24.69
N ASN A 189 -14.46 12.83 23.44
CA ASN A 189 -13.52 13.89 23.08
C ASN A 189 -13.87 15.29 23.62
N HIS A 190 -15.11 15.51 24.07
CA HIS A 190 -15.56 16.77 24.67
C HIS A 190 -15.05 16.95 26.11
N THR A 191 -14.64 15.86 26.78
CA THR A 191 -14.11 15.81 28.14
C THR A 191 -12.71 15.20 28.19
N PHE A 192 -11.91 15.38 27.13
CA PHE A 192 -10.56 14.80 27.06
C PHE A 192 -9.69 15.30 28.22
N ALA A 193 -9.15 14.37 29.01
CA ALA A 193 -8.38 14.65 30.20
C ALA A 193 -6.88 14.36 30.00
N ASP A 194 -6.08 15.41 29.90
CA ASP A 194 -4.61 15.31 29.86
C ASP A 194 -4.05 15.24 31.31
N HIS A 195 -3.13 14.31 31.55
CA HIS A 195 -2.51 14.05 32.85
C HIS A 195 -1.69 15.24 33.39
N TYR A 196 -1.21 16.13 32.52
CA TYR A 196 -0.45 17.31 32.92
C TYR A 196 -1.38 18.47 33.27
N VAL A 197 -2.40 18.70 32.44
CA VAL A 197 -3.32 19.83 32.59
C VAL A 197 -4.36 19.57 33.69
N GLU A 198 -4.78 18.32 33.86
CA GLU A 198 -5.77 17.84 34.82
C GLU A 198 -7.12 18.57 34.71
N VAL A 199 -7.47 19.11 33.54
CA VAL A 199 -8.76 19.75 33.25
C VAL A 199 -9.25 19.28 31.91
N ASP A 200 -10.54 18.99 31.84
CA ASP A 200 -11.23 18.60 30.62
C ASP A 200 -11.05 19.66 29.52
N PHE A 201 -10.55 19.21 28.37
CA PHE A 201 -10.39 20.03 27.18
C PHE A 201 -11.26 19.49 26.05
N ASP A 202 -12.14 20.35 25.53
CA ASP A 202 -13.11 19.96 24.50
C ASP A 202 -12.45 19.96 23.10
N LEU A 203 -12.23 18.75 22.57
CA LEU A 203 -11.67 18.46 21.26
C LEU A 203 -12.75 18.26 20.17
N SER A 204 -14.05 18.40 20.46
CA SER A 204 -15.12 18.08 19.50
C SER A 204 -15.12 18.95 18.23
N ASP A 205 -14.49 20.13 18.28
CA ASP A 205 -14.35 21.03 17.13
C ASP A 205 -13.16 20.70 16.21
N VAL A 206 -12.27 19.81 16.66
CA VAL A 206 -11.07 19.39 15.93
C VAL A 206 -11.46 18.40 14.85
N MET A 207 -10.95 18.62 13.64
CA MET A 207 -11.14 17.66 12.54
C MET A 207 -9.94 16.72 12.50
N PHE A 208 -10.17 15.43 12.71
CA PHE A 208 -9.12 14.41 12.62
C PHE A 208 -9.15 13.74 11.25
N VAL A 209 -7.99 13.46 10.69
CA VAL A 209 -7.78 12.66 9.49
C VAL A 209 -6.59 11.74 9.76
N ALA A 210 -6.74 10.44 9.54
CA ALA A 210 -5.67 9.46 9.72
C ALA A 210 -5.05 9.08 8.37
N THR A 211 -3.77 8.71 8.39
CA THR A 211 -3.10 8.06 7.26
C THR A 211 -2.48 6.75 7.69
N SER A 212 -2.52 5.77 6.79
CA SER A 212 -1.90 4.46 7.00
C SER A 212 -1.25 3.97 5.71
N ASN A 213 -0.26 3.08 5.83
CA ASN A 213 0.30 2.37 4.67
C ASN A 213 -0.39 1.02 4.45
N SER A 214 -0.86 0.38 5.52
CA SER A 214 -1.54 -0.92 5.50
C SER A 214 -2.87 -0.89 6.26
N LEU A 215 -3.64 -1.97 6.18
CA LEU A 215 -4.85 -2.14 6.99
C LEU A 215 -4.57 -2.77 8.36
N ASN A 216 -3.30 -2.93 8.73
CA ASN A 216 -2.87 -3.48 10.02
C ASN A 216 -3.01 -2.41 11.12
N ILE A 217 -4.23 -1.90 11.30
CA ILE A 217 -4.61 -0.91 12.30
C ILE A 217 -5.32 -1.67 13.43
N PRO A 218 -5.14 -1.27 14.71
CA PRO A 218 -5.90 -1.87 15.81
C PRO A 218 -7.42 -1.88 15.53
N PRO A 219 -8.11 -3.03 15.64
CA PRO A 219 -9.53 -3.15 15.31
C PRO A 219 -10.44 -2.11 15.99
N PRO A 220 -10.23 -1.75 17.29
CA PRO A 220 -11.04 -0.72 17.94
C PRO A 220 -10.98 0.66 17.25
N LEU A 221 -9.82 1.00 16.67
CA LEU A 221 -9.66 2.24 15.91
C LEU A 221 -10.29 2.13 14.52
N LEU A 222 -10.14 0.98 13.87
CA LEU A 222 -10.68 0.72 12.54
C LEU A 222 -12.21 0.86 12.52
N ASP A 223 -12.91 0.40 13.56
CA ASP A 223 -14.37 0.52 13.71
C ASP A 223 -14.87 1.97 13.85
N ARG A 224 -13.96 2.92 14.09
CA ARG A 224 -14.24 4.36 14.19
C ARG A 224 -13.77 5.13 12.97
N MET A 225 -13.25 4.44 11.94
CA MET A 225 -12.68 5.04 10.75
C MET A 225 -13.46 4.70 9.48
N GLU A 226 -13.60 5.68 8.61
CA GLU A 226 -14.01 5.47 7.22
C GLU A 226 -12.75 5.32 6.36
N VAL A 227 -12.53 4.11 5.86
CA VAL A 227 -11.31 3.75 5.12
C VAL A 227 -11.45 4.12 3.65
N ILE A 228 -10.62 5.05 3.18
CA ILE A 228 -10.47 5.40 1.77
C ILE A 228 -9.14 4.83 1.27
N ARG A 229 -9.21 3.89 0.32
CA ARG A 229 -8.02 3.27 -0.27
C ARG A 229 -7.51 4.07 -1.46
N LEU A 230 -6.25 4.49 -1.39
CA LEU A 230 -5.48 5.10 -2.47
C LEU A 230 -4.61 4.04 -3.12
N SER A 231 -4.89 3.75 -4.38
CA SER A 231 -4.03 2.90 -5.20
C SER A 231 -2.78 3.66 -5.66
N GLY A 232 -1.84 2.92 -6.25
CA GLY A 232 -0.74 3.52 -7.01
C GLY A 232 -1.22 4.28 -8.26
N TYR A 233 -0.28 4.98 -8.88
CA TYR A 233 -0.49 5.75 -10.11
C TYR A 233 -0.04 4.97 -11.35
N THR A 234 -0.74 5.18 -12.46
CA THR A 234 -0.35 4.77 -13.83
C THR A 234 0.85 5.59 -14.33
N GLU A 235 1.49 5.16 -15.43
CA GLU A 235 2.61 5.93 -16.01
C GLU A 235 2.18 7.34 -16.43
N ASP A 236 1.06 7.47 -17.13
CA ASP A 236 0.55 8.76 -17.61
C ASP A 236 0.14 9.69 -16.46
N GLU A 237 -0.45 9.14 -15.40
CA GLU A 237 -0.72 9.89 -14.17
C GLU A 237 0.57 10.38 -13.52
N LYS A 238 1.60 9.53 -13.42
CA LYS A 238 2.89 9.94 -12.84
C LYS A 238 3.58 11.02 -13.67
N VAL A 239 3.52 10.94 -15.00
CA VAL A 239 4.04 11.98 -15.89
C VAL A 239 3.32 13.30 -15.64
N SER A 240 1.98 13.27 -15.60
CA SER A 240 1.15 14.45 -15.34
C SER A 240 1.43 15.06 -13.96
N ILE A 241 1.55 14.23 -12.92
CA ILE A 241 1.90 14.65 -11.55
C ILE A 241 3.30 15.28 -11.52
N ALA A 242 4.26 14.67 -12.21
CA ALA A 242 5.62 15.18 -12.25
C ALA A 242 5.71 16.54 -12.93
N GLN A 243 5.04 16.74 -14.07
CA GLN A 243 5.03 18.01 -14.80
C GLN A 243 4.28 19.11 -14.04
N ARG A 244 3.09 18.82 -13.52
CA ARG A 244 2.22 19.83 -12.87
C ARG A 244 2.69 20.20 -11.48
N TYR A 245 3.20 19.25 -10.70
CA TYR A 245 3.44 19.46 -9.27
C TYR A 245 4.91 19.26 -8.85
N LEU A 246 5.50 18.10 -9.16
CA LEU A 246 6.83 17.77 -8.63
C LEU A 246 7.92 18.67 -9.20
N LEU A 247 7.93 18.87 -10.52
CA LEU A 247 8.95 19.67 -11.20
C LEU A 247 8.89 21.15 -10.78
N PRO A 248 7.73 21.85 -10.76
CA PRO A 248 7.65 23.22 -10.25
C PRO A 248 8.07 23.33 -8.77
N LYS A 249 7.63 22.39 -7.94
CA LYS A 249 7.99 22.34 -6.51
C LYS A 249 9.50 22.18 -6.33
N GLN A 250 10.13 21.26 -7.06
CA GLN A 250 11.57 21.03 -6.97
C GLN A 250 12.39 22.18 -7.57
N LYS A 251 11.92 22.83 -8.65
CA LYS A 251 12.54 24.06 -9.18
C LYS A 251 12.59 25.15 -8.11
N LYS A 252 11.46 25.42 -7.44
CA LYS A 252 11.37 26.40 -6.35
C LYS A 252 12.27 26.04 -5.16
N ASN A 253 12.23 24.78 -4.71
CA ASN A 253 13.02 24.34 -3.55
C ASN A 253 14.54 24.39 -3.79
N ASN A 254 14.99 24.22 -5.03
CA ASN A 254 16.41 24.29 -5.39
C ASN A 254 16.83 25.70 -5.87
N GLY A 255 15.93 26.68 -5.85
CA GLY A 255 16.24 28.07 -6.21
C GLY A 255 16.46 28.31 -7.70
N LEU A 256 15.96 27.43 -8.58
CA LEU A 256 16.05 27.60 -10.04
C LEU A 256 15.04 28.65 -10.51
N LYS A 257 15.48 29.58 -11.36
CA LYS A 257 14.62 30.59 -11.98
C LYS A 257 13.78 29.99 -13.12
N PRO A 258 12.64 30.61 -13.46
CA PRO A 258 11.88 30.24 -14.65
C PRO A 258 12.78 30.30 -15.89
N GLY A 259 12.80 29.23 -16.68
CA GLY A 259 13.62 29.12 -17.90
C GLY A 259 15.04 28.58 -17.71
N GLU A 260 15.55 28.40 -16.48
CA GLU A 260 16.90 27.82 -16.29
C GLU A 260 16.97 26.31 -16.57
N ILE A 261 15.82 25.63 -16.48
CA ILE A 261 15.70 24.19 -16.70
C ILE A 261 14.38 23.84 -17.39
N GLU A 262 14.47 22.97 -18.40
CA GLU A 262 13.34 22.32 -19.04
C GLU A 262 13.56 20.82 -19.00
N VAL A 263 12.56 20.06 -18.57
CA VAL A 263 12.62 18.59 -18.57
C VAL A 263 11.53 18.11 -19.49
N THR A 264 11.91 17.41 -20.56
CA THR A 264 10.95 16.94 -21.55
C THR A 264 10.07 15.82 -20.99
N GLU A 265 8.89 15.62 -21.58
CA GLU A 265 8.01 14.52 -21.18
C GLU A 265 8.69 13.14 -21.34
N GLY A 266 9.42 12.96 -22.45
CA GLY A 266 10.20 11.73 -22.71
C GLY A 266 11.20 11.44 -21.59
N ALA A 267 11.91 12.46 -21.11
CA ALA A 267 12.83 12.30 -19.98
C ALA A 267 12.09 11.87 -18.71
N ILE A 268 10.95 12.48 -18.39
CA ILE A 268 10.14 12.10 -17.22
C ILE A 268 9.69 10.64 -17.31
N ARG A 269 9.23 10.23 -18.49
CA ARG A 269 8.81 8.85 -18.75
C ARG A 269 9.97 7.87 -18.57
N ASP A 270 11.17 8.21 -19.03
CA ASP A 270 12.37 7.39 -18.85
C ASP A 270 12.83 7.35 -17.38
N ILE A 271 12.65 8.42 -16.61
CA ILE A 271 12.88 8.39 -15.15
C ILE A 271 11.95 7.37 -14.50
N ILE A 272 10.66 7.41 -14.85
CA ILE A 272 9.65 6.50 -14.30
C ILE A 272 10.02 5.05 -14.63
N ARG A 273 10.43 4.75 -15.86
CA ARG A 273 10.70 3.39 -16.35
C ARG A 273 12.03 2.80 -15.88
N TYR A 274 13.11 3.59 -15.93
CA TYR A 274 14.47 3.06 -15.76
C TYR A 274 15.13 3.44 -14.43
N TYR A 275 14.57 4.41 -13.70
CA TYR A 275 15.18 4.94 -12.46
C TYR A 275 14.29 4.83 -11.23
N THR A 276 13.01 4.42 -11.38
CA THR A 276 12.08 4.22 -10.25
C THR A 276 11.34 2.88 -10.35
N ARG A 277 11.10 2.22 -9.21
CA ARG A 277 10.23 1.03 -9.09
C ARG A 277 9.37 1.18 -7.83
N GLU A 278 8.22 1.84 -7.97
CA GLU A 278 7.29 2.13 -6.86
C GLU A 278 5.84 2.36 -7.37
N ALA A 279 4.84 2.22 -6.51
CA ALA A 279 3.45 2.60 -6.81
C ALA A 279 3.20 4.12 -6.74
N GLY A 280 3.89 4.83 -5.82
CA GLY A 280 3.78 6.27 -5.63
C GLY A 280 4.71 7.10 -6.51
N VAL A 281 5.00 8.33 -6.08
CA VAL A 281 5.91 9.28 -6.75
C VAL A 281 7.06 9.78 -5.85
N ARG A 282 7.36 9.09 -4.75
CA ARG A 282 8.37 9.53 -3.77
C ARG A 282 9.79 9.44 -4.32
N SER A 283 10.12 8.34 -4.97
CA SER A 283 11.40 8.14 -5.67
C SER A 283 11.47 9.01 -6.92
N LEU A 284 10.35 9.16 -7.64
CA LEU A 284 10.27 10.11 -8.75
C LEU A 284 10.61 11.55 -8.32
N GLU A 285 10.04 12.04 -7.22
CA GLU A 285 10.38 13.36 -6.66
C GLU A 285 11.87 13.47 -6.30
N ARG A 286 12.48 12.40 -5.77
CA ARG A 286 13.92 12.36 -5.43
C ARG A 286 14.81 12.48 -6.66
N GLU A 287 14.50 11.75 -7.73
CA GLU A 287 15.27 11.80 -8.98
C GLU A 287 15.10 13.16 -9.68
N VAL A 288 13.89 13.72 -9.72
CA VAL A 288 13.64 15.10 -10.23
C VAL A 288 14.44 16.13 -9.42
N SER A 289 14.48 15.98 -8.09
CA SER A 289 15.27 16.84 -7.19
C SER A 289 16.77 16.72 -7.48
N LYS A 290 17.27 15.51 -7.77
CA LYS A 290 18.67 15.24 -8.12
C LYS A 290 19.07 15.91 -9.43
N ILE A 291 18.19 15.87 -10.44
CA ILE A 291 18.36 16.60 -11.71
C ILE A 291 18.46 18.09 -11.45
N CYS A 292 17.50 18.68 -10.70
CA CYS A 292 17.51 20.10 -10.37
C CYS A 292 18.82 20.51 -9.69
N ARG A 293 19.28 19.77 -8.67
CA ARG A 293 20.57 20.06 -7.99
C ARG A 293 21.77 20.01 -8.94
N LYS A 294 21.81 19.05 -9.87
CA LYS A 294 22.90 18.94 -10.84
C LYS A 294 22.90 20.11 -11.82
N VAL A 295 21.71 20.54 -12.28
CA VAL A 295 21.59 21.72 -13.15
C VAL A 295 22.07 22.98 -12.44
N VAL A 296 21.65 23.21 -11.17
CA VAL A 296 22.16 24.34 -10.37
C VAL A 296 23.69 24.31 -10.28
N LYS A 297 24.29 23.13 -10.00
CA LYS A 297 25.74 22.97 -9.96
C LYS A 297 26.40 23.32 -11.30
N MET A 298 25.81 22.91 -12.43
CA MET A 298 26.35 23.20 -13.77
C MET A 298 26.30 24.69 -14.11
N LEU A 299 25.20 25.37 -13.78
CA LEU A 299 25.03 26.80 -13.99
C LEU A 299 26.03 27.61 -13.15
N LEU A 300 26.20 27.27 -11.87
CA LEU A 300 27.14 27.96 -10.98
C LEU A 300 28.61 27.76 -11.38
N LEU A 301 28.96 26.59 -11.91
CA LEU A 301 30.31 26.32 -12.42
C LEU A 301 30.56 26.91 -13.82
N LYS A 302 29.61 27.69 -14.38
CA LYS A 302 29.65 28.24 -15.74
C LYS A 302 29.98 27.19 -16.81
N LYS A 303 29.52 25.95 -16.60
CA LYS A 303 29.64 24.88 -17.60
C LYS A 303 28.53 24.93 -18.65
N ALA A 304 27.54 25.78 -18.45
CA ALA A 304 26.47 26.09 -19.39
C ALA A 304 26.10 27.57 -19.26
N ASP A 305 26.09 28.29 -20.38
CA ASP A 305 25.73 29.72 -20.44
C ASP A 305 24.22 29.96 -20.63
N LYS A 306 23.43 28.89 -20.80
CA LYS A 306 22.01 28.93 -21.18
C LYS A 306 21.16 27.91 -20.39
N ALA A 307 19.85 28.03 -20.55
CA ALA A 307 18.84 27.07 -20.12
C ALA A 307 19.25 25.62 -20.41
N VAL A 308 19.17 24.74 -19.40
CA VAL A 308 19.52 23.33 -19.54
C VAL A 308 18.27 22.53 -19.87
N THR A 309 18.21 21.97 -21.07
CA THR A 309 17.15 21.04 -21.48
C THR A 309 17.58 19.60 -21.16
N VAL A 310 16.79 18.91 -20.35
CA VAL A 310 16.97 17.51 -19.97
C VAL A 310 16.03 16.67 -20.81
N ASP A 311 16.60 15.78 -21.62
CA ASP A 311 15.90 14.87 -22.50
C ASP A 311 16.29 13.41 -22.21
N SER A 312 15.66 12.47 -22.93
CA SER A 312 15.93 11.04 -22.81
C SER A 312 17.38 10.66 -23.13
N ALA A 313 18.06 11.41 -23.99
CA ALA A 313 19.40 11.09 -24.45
C ALA A 313 20.48 11.51 -23.45
N ASN A 314 20.28 12.64 -22.75
CA ASN A 314 21.24 13.17 -21.78
C ASN A 314 20.93 12.83 -20.31
N LEU A 315 19.86 12.06 -20.06
CA LEU A 315 19.40 11.70 -18.72
C LEU A 315 20.47 10.98 -17.89
N ASP A 316 21.32 10.19 -18.54
CA ASP A 316 22.44 9.45 -17.95
C ASP A 316 23.48 10.37 -17.29
N THR A 317 23.71 11.55 -17.86
CA THR A 317 24.62 12.57 -17.32
C THR A 317 24.12 13.08 -15.97
N PHE A 318 22.79 13.11 -15.78
CA PHE A 318 22.16 13.55 -14.54
C PHE A 318 21.94 12.41 -13.54
N LEU A 319 21.41 11.27 -13.97
CA LEU A 319 21.01 10.21 -13.06
C LEU A 319 22.01 9.06 -12.93
N GLY A 320 22.93 8.94 -13.88
CA GLY A 320 23.85 7.82 -14.03
C GLY A 320 23.26 6.73 -14.93
N VAL A 321 23.86 5.55 -14.87
CA VAL A 321 23.37 4.36 -15.58
C VAL A 321 21.93 4.01 -15.17
N ARG A 322 21.17 3.40 -16.09
CA ARG A 322 19.82 2.90 -15.82
C ARG A 322 19.87 1.89 -14.68
N LYS A 323 18.94 2.01 -13.73
CA LYS A 323 18.89 1.15 -12.53
C LYS A 323 18.00 -0.08 -12.72
N TYR A 324 16.99 0.06 -13.58
CA TYR A 324 15.99 -0.96 -13.84
C TYR A 324 15.84 -1.17 -15.33
N ASP A 325 15.51 -2.40 -15.70
CA ASP A 325 15.10 -2.77 -17.04
C ASP A 325 13.58 -2.65 -17.17
N PHE A 326 13.11 -2.14 -18.30
CA PHE A 326 11.69 -1.96 -18.59
C PHE A 326 11.28 -2.88 -19.74
N GLY A 327 10.09 -3.49 -19.65
CA GLY A 327 9.63 -4.48 -20.63
C GLY A 327 10.18 -5.88 -20.39
N LEU A 328 10.14 -6.35 -19.14
CA LEU A 328 10.60 -7.67 -18.69
C LEU A 328 9.68 -8.84 -19.09
N ALA A 329 8.70 -8.64 -19.97
CA ALA A 329 8.11 -9.79 -20.66
C ALA A 329 9.25 -10.48 -21.43
N ALA A 330 9.44 -11.78 -21.21
CA ALA A 330 10.40 -12.54 -21.99
C ALA A 330 10.12 -12.29 -23.48
N LYS A 331 11.15 -12.01 -24.27
CA LYS A 331 10.94 -11.70 -25.70
C LYS A 331 10.55 -12.93 -26.51
N GLU A 332 10.81 -14.12 -25.97
CA GLU A 332 10.65 -15.40 -26.63
C GLU A 332 9.90 -16.37 -25.72
N ASN A 333 9.07 -17.22 -26.33
CA ASN A 333 8.38 -18.30 -25.64
C ASN A 333 9.41 -19.32 -25.13
N GLN A 334 9.27 -19.75 -23.89
CA GLN A 334 10.20 -20.71 -23.28
C GLN A 334 9.44 -21.88 -22.64
N VAL A 335 10.08 -23.04 -22.63
CA VAL A 335 9.57 -24.22 -21.93
C VAL A 335 9.85 -24.06 -20.44
N GLY A 336 8.82 -24.23 -19.62
CA GLY A 336 8.91 -24.18 -18.18
C GLY A 336 9.00 -22.80 -17.56
N GLN A 337 8.94 -21.73 -18.35
CA GLN A 337 8.96 -20.35 -17.85
C GLN A 337 7.58 -19.72 -18.03
N VAL A 338 6.95 -19.27 -16.94
CA VAL A 338 5.61 -18.67 -16.95
C VAL A 338 5.64 -17.30 -16.28
N THR A 339 4.99 -16.32 -16.89
CA THR A 339 4.77 -15.00 -16.27
C THR A 339 3.54 -15.04 -15.36
N GLY A 340 3.76 -14.94 -14.05
CA GLY A 340 2.73 -14.75 -13.03
C GLY A 340 2.61 -13.30 -12.58
N LEU A 341 1.48 -12.95 -11.99
CA LEU A 341 1.25 -11.64 -11.37
C LEU A 341 1.25 -11.74 -9.84
N ALA A 342 2.11 -10.97 -9.20
CA ALA A 342 2.16 -10.87 -7.75
C ALA A 342 1.66 -9.53 -7.25
N TRP A 343 1.18 -9.55 -6.01
CA TRP A 343 0.91 -8.35 -5.25
C TRP A 343 1.99 -8.20 -4.18
N THR A 344 2.62 -7.04 -4.12
CA THR A 344 3.57 -6.67 -3.07
C THR A 344 3.11 -5.38 -2.40
N GLU A 345 3.67 -5.07 -1.23
CA GLU A 345 3.36 -3.82 -0.51
C GLU A 345 3.71 -2.55 -1.30
N VAL A 346 4.64 -2.65 -2.26
CA VAL A 346 5.04 -1.54 -3.14
C VAL A 346 4.23 -1.47 -4.44
N GLY A 347 3.25 -2.36 -4.61
CA GLY A 347 2.37 -2.48 -5.77
C GLY A 347 2.42 -3.87 -6.42
N GLY A 348 1.77 -4.02 -7.57
CA GLY A 348 1.84 -5.27 -8.33
C GLY A 348 3.22 -5.44 -8.98
N ASP A 349 3.61 -6.69 -9.19
CA ASP A 349 4.85 -7.07 -9.86
C ASP A 349 4.67 -8.24 -10.83
N LEU A 350 5.53 -8.31 -11.83
CA LEU A 350 5.65 -9.51 -12.67
C LEU A 350 6.59 -10.49 -11.98
N LEU A 351 6.14 -11.72 -11.81
CA LEU A 351 7.00 -12.81 -11.34
C LEU A 351 7.20 -13.81 -12.47
N THR A 352 8.44 -14.20 -12.70
CA THR A 352 8.74 -15.32 -13.58
C THR A 352 8.79 -16.59 -12.73
N ILE A 353 7.99 -17.60 -13.07
CA ILE A 353 8.04 -18.92 -12.44
C ILE A 353 8.76 -19.84 -13.40
N GLU A 354 9.82 -20.47 -12.93
CA GLU A 354 10.64 -21.41 -13.69
C GLU A 354 10.45 -22.82 -13.13
N ALA A 355 10.24 -23.77 -14.03
CA ALA A 355 10.25 -25.18 -13.72
C ALA A 355 11.35 -25.86 -14.54
N ALA A 356 12.02 -26.84 -13.93
CA ALA A 356 12.97 -27.71 -14.59
C ALA A 356 12.69 -29.17 -14.21
N VAL A 357 12.96 -30.08 -15.14
CA VAL A 357 12.80 -31.52 -14.93
C VAL A 357 14.15 -32.18 -15.15
N MET A 358 14.52 -33.07 -14.24
CA MET A 358 15.78 -33.81 -14.27
C MET A 358 15.55 -35.27 -13.88
N PRO A 359 16.35 -36.23 -14.38
CA PRO A 359 16.24 -37.62 -13.95
C PRO A 359 16.40 -37.74 -12.42
N GLY A 360 15.51 -38.50 -11.77
CA GLY A 360 15.38 -38.50 -10.32
C GLY A 360 14.47 -39.59 -9.75
N LYS A 361 13.92 -39.33 -8.56
CA LYS A 361 13.05 -40.25 -7.80
C LYS A 361 11.64 -39.69 -7.55
N GLY A 362 11.23 -38.65 -8.27
CA GLY A 362 9.91 -38.02 -8.10
C GLY A 362 9.87 -36.92 -7.03
N ASN A 363 11.03 -36.36 -6.65
CA ASN A 363 11.12 -35.29 -5.66
C ASN A 363 10.68 -33.95 -6.26
N VAL A 364 10.16 -33.07 -5.40
CA VAL A 364 9.81 -31.70 -5.78
C VAL A 364 10.68 -30.74 -4.99
N ILE A 365 11.61 -30.09 -5.68
CA ILE A 365 12.53 -29.09 -5.14
C ILE A 365 11.89 -27.71 -5.34
N ARG A 366 11.98 -26.88 -4.30
CA ARG A 366 11.31 -25.57 -4.23
C ARG A 366 12.32 -24.53 -3.78
N THR A 367 12.59 -23.52 -4.62
CA THR A 367 13.53 -22.45 -4.29
C THR A 367 12.97 -21.07 -4.64
N GLY A 368 13.53 -20.01 -4.03
CA GLY A 368 13.06 -18.63 -4.23
C GLY A 368 12.39 -17.97 -3.03
N SER A 369 12.65 -18.47 -1.82
CA SER A 369 12.07 -17.99 -0.55
C SER A 369 10.54 -18.01 -0.53
N LEU A 370 10.00 -19.16 -0.89
CA LEU A 370 8.57 -19.46 -0.88
C LEU A 370 8.09 -19.67 0.56
N GLY A 371 7.02 -18.97 0.93
CA GLY A 371 6.30 -19.20 2.19
C GLY A 371 5.50 -20.50 2.16
N ASP A 372 4.84 -20.82 3.28
CA ASP A 372 4.19 -22.12 3.45
C ASP A 372 2.94 -22.26 2.57
N VAL A 373 2.16 -21.20 2.38
CA VAL A 373 0.97 -21.20 1.51
C VAL A 373 1.38 -21.43 0.05
N MET A 374 2.50 -20.83 -0.36
CA MET A 374 3.02 -21.02 -1.71
C MET A 374 3.58 -22.44 -1.93
N LYS A 375 4.17 -23.08 -0.90
CA LYS A 375 4.58 -24.50 -0.98
C LYS A 375 3.38 -25.43 -1.11
N GLU A 376 2.29 -25.18 -0.38
CA GLU A 376 1.04 -25.93 -0.52
C GLU A 376 0.45 -25.78 -1.93
N SER A 377 0.54 -24.58 -2.51
CA SER A 377 0.08 -24.32 -3.89
C SER A 377 0.86 -25.15 -4.93
N VAL A 378 2.16 -25.36 -4.71
CA VAL A 378 2.97 -26.27 -5.55
C VAL A 378 2.46 -27.71 -5.48
N GLU A 379 2.10 -28.20 -4.29
CA GLU A 379 1.56 -29.55 -4.11
C GLU A 379 0.19 -29.71 -4.76
N ALA A 380 -0.68 -28.71 -4.64
CA ALA A 380 -1.97 -28.68 -5.30
C ALA A 380 -1.81 -28.68 -6.82
N ALA A 381 -0.92 -27.84 -7.36
CA ALA A 381 -0.61 -27.81 -8.78
C ALA A 381 -0.10 -29.16 -9.29
N ARG A 382 0.82 -29.82 -8.57
CA ARG A 382 1.30 -31.18 -8.90
C ARG A 382 0.17 -32.19 -8.94
N SER A 383 -0.72 -32.15 -7.96
CA SER A 383 -1.87 -33.07 -7.86
C SER A 383 -2.83 -32.89 -9.04
N VAL A 384 -3.09 -31.65 -9.44
CA VAL A 384 -3.90 -31.31 -10.63
C VAL A 384 -3.26 -31.85 -11.91
N VAL A 385 -1.95 -31.67 -12.10
CA VAL A 385 -1.25 -32.18 -13.28
C VAL A 385 -1.25 -33.71 -13.30
N ARG A 386 -0.96 -34.36 -12.17
CA ARG A 386 -0.93 -35.82 -12.07
C ARG A 386 -2.30 -36.45 -12.33
N SER A 387 -3.37 -35.87 -11.78
CA SER A 387 -4.75 -36.36 -12.03
C SER A 387 -5.21 -36.22 -13.49
N ARG A 388 -4.51 -35.40 -14.29
CA ARG A 388 -4.81 -35.12 -15.69
C ARG A 388 -3.72 -35.62 -16.66
N SER A 389 -2.74 -36.39 -16.17
CA SER A 389 -1.54 -36.82 -16.90
C SER A 389 -1.87 -37.36 -18.30
N ARG A 390 -2.79 -38.32 -18.37
CA ARG A 390 -3.25 -38.97 -19.62
C ARG A 390 -3.80 -38.00 -20.65
N ARG A 391 -4.66 -37.06 -20.21
CA ARG A 391 -5.28 -36.06 -21.10
C ARG A 391 -4.25 -35.05 -21.62
N LEU A 392 -3.20 -34.82 -20.85
CA LEU A 392 -2.13 -33.87 -21.15
C LEU A 392 -0.96 -34.50 -21.92
N GLY A 393 -0.98 -35.81 -22.18
CA GLY A 393 0.12 -36.49 -22.88
C GLY A 393 1.33 -36.82 -22.00
N ILE A 394 1.15 -36.82 -20.67
CA ILE A 394 2.22 -37.02 -19.70
C ILE A 394 2.17 -38.47 -19.21
N LYS A 395 3.28 -39.20 -19.33
CA LYS A 395 3.41 -40.58 -18.85
C LYS A 395 3.49 -40.62 -17.32
N ASP A 396 2.86 -41.60 -16.69
CA ASP A 396 2.84 -41.72 -15.22
C ASP A 396 4.26 -41.94 -14.65
N GLU A 397 5.14 -42.60 -15.42
CA GLU A 397 6.55 -42.81 -15.06
C GLU A 397 7.33 -41.49 -14.88
N ALA A 398 6.88 -40.39 -15.50
CA ALA A 398 7.51 -39.08 -15.36
C ALA A 398 7.48 -38.58 -13.91
N PHE A 399 6.41 -38.89 -13.16
CA PHE A 399 6.27 -38.44 -11.76
C PHE A 399 7.09 -39.25 -10.77
N GLU A 400 7.58 -40.43 -11.17
CA GLU A 400 8.36 -41.34 -10.32
C GLU A 400 9.86 -41.32 -10.67
N LYS A 401 10.19 -41.14 -11.95
CA LYS A 401 11.58 -41.20 -12.46
C LYS A 401 12.21 -39.84 -12.72
N GLN A 402 11.47 -38.75 -12.51
CA GLN A 402 11.99 -37.40 -12.70
C GLN A 402 11.76 -36.55 -11.47
N ASP A 403 12.79 -35.82 -11.06
CA ASP A 403 12.70 -34.77 -10.06
C ASP A 403 12.29 -33.45 -10.74
N ILE A 404 11.43 -32.71 -10.08
CA ILE A 404 10.89 -31.44 -10.55
C ILE A 404 11.43 -30.33 -9.65
N HIS A 405 12.03 -29.31 -10.24
CA HIS A 405 12.50 -28.13 -9.52
C HIS A 405 11.70 -26.91 -9.94
N ILE A 406 10.94 -26.33 -9.01
CA ILE A 406 10.28 -25.04 -9.19
C ILE A 406 11.12 -23.95 -8.53
N HIS A 407 11.50 -22.95 -9.33
CA HIS A 407 12.22 -21.77 -8.91
C HIS A 407 11.39 -20.52 -9.17
N VAL A 408 11.32 -19.64 -8.17
CA VAL A 408 10.79 -18.28 -8.34
C VAL A 408 11.94 -17.29 -8.06
N PRO A 409 12.57 -16.70 -9.10
CA PRO A 409 13.70 -15.77 -8.98
C PRO A 409 13.39 -14.58 -8.08
N GLU A 410 14.43 -13.85 -7.64
CA GLU A 410 14.38 -12.84 -6.56
C GLU A 410 14.23 -13.47 -5.15
N GLY A 411 15.14 -14.38 -4.77
CA GLY A 411 15.08 -15.10 -3.49
C GLY A 411 15.26 -14.25 -2.22
N ALA A 412 15.56 -12.96 -2.33
CA ALA A 412 15.68 -12.07 -1.17
C ALA A 412 14.33 -11.53 -0.66
N THR A 413 13.31 -11.53 -1.51
CA THR A 413 11.94 -11.07 -1.16
C THR A 413 11.07 -12.30 -0.87
N PRO A 414 10.52 -12.42 0.35
CA PRO A 414 9.58 -13.49 0.67
C PRO A 414 8.36 -13.42 -0.24
N LYS A 415 7.95 -14.57 -0.79
CA LYS A 415 6.76 -14.68 -1.63
C LYS A 415 5.83 -15.69 -1.00
N ASP A 416 4.68 -15.22 -0.55
CA ASP A 416 3.69 -16.06 0.07
C ASP A 416 2.29 -15.66 -0.40
N GLY A 417 1.51 -16.65 -0.82
CA GLY A 417 0.17 -16.44 -1.36
C GLY A 417 -0.21 -17.48 -2.42
N PRO A 418 -1.49 -17.90 -2.46
CA PRO A 418 -1.93 -19.00 -3.31
C PRO A 418 -2.18 -18.59 -4.78
N SER A 419 -2.16 -17.28 -5.06
CA SER A 419 -2.57 -16.71 -6.36
C SER A 419 -1.67 -17.02 -7.56
N ALA A 420 -0.63 -17.83 -7.37
CA ALA A 420 0.27 -18.33 -8.42
C ALA A 420 -0.04 -19.78 -8.84
N GLY A 421 -1.08 -20.42 -8.28
CA GLY A 421 -1.44 -21.81 -8.55
C GLY A 421 -1.58 -22.13 -10.04
N GLY A 422 -2.34 -21.31 -10.78
CA GLY A 422 -2.51 -21.49 -12.22
C GLY A 422 -1.21 -21.38 -13.03
N ALA A 423 -0.32 -20.45 -12.63
CA ALA A 423 0.98 -20.27 -13.26
C ALA A 423 1.93 -21.45 -12.99
N MET A 424 1.95 -21.95 -11.76
CA MET A 424 2.74 -23.14 -11.38
C MET A 424 2.26 -24.39 -12.13
N THR A 425 0.94 -24.59 -12.23
CA THR A 425 0.39 -25.70 -13.02
C THR A 425 0.79 -25.60 -14.48
N THR A 426 0.73 -24.42 -15.07
CA THR A 426 1.16 -24.21 -16.47
C THR A 426 2.65 -24.49 -16.66
N ALA A 427 3.51 -24.06 -15.72
CA ALA A 427 4.95 -24.32 -15.77
C ALA A 427 5.25 -25.83 -15.71
N LEU A 428 4.56 -26.56 -14.84
CA LEU A 428 4.66 -28.02 -14.71
C LEU A 428 4.21 -28.74 -15.99
N VAL A 429 3.07 -28.35 -16.57
CA VAL A 429 2.61 -28.95 -17.83
C VAL A 429 3.60 -28.66 -18.95
N SER A 430 4.12 -27.43 -19.04
CA SER A 430 5.08 -27.03 -20.05
C SER A 430 6.35 -27.88 -20.02
N VAL A 431 6.98 -28.08 -18.86
CA VAL A 431 8.21 -28.88 -18.76
C VAL A 431 7.99 -30.37 -19.01
N LEU A 432 6.84 -30.91 -18.60
CA LEU A 432 6.54 -32.34 -18.76
C LEU A 432 6.12 -32.68 -20.19
N THR A 433 5.54 -31.73 -20.93
CA THR A 433 5.11 -31.91 -22.32
C THR A 433 6.10 -31.37 -23.35
N GLY A 434 7.08 -30.56 -22.91
CA GLY A 434 8.01 -29.86 -23.80
C GLY A 434 7.36 -28.78 -24.66
N ILE A 435 6.20 -28.25 -24.22
CA ILE A 435 5.46 -27.21 -24.96
C ILE A 435 5.84 -25.83 -24.41
N PRO A 436 6.32 -24.89 -25.24
CA PRO A 436 6.63 -23.54 -24.80
C PRO A 436 5.40 -22.79 -24.29
N VAL A 437 5.60 -21.98 -23.25
CA VAL A 437 4.61 -21.03 -22.74
C VAL A 437 4.78 -19.71 -23.47
N ARG A 438 3.66 -19.09 -23.83
CA ARG A 438 3.62 -17.78 -24.46
C ARG A 438 4.12 -16.71 -23.52
N ALA A 439 5.12 -15.95 -23.98
CA ALA A 439 5.74 -14.91 -23.15
C ALA A 439 4.90 -13.63 -23.03
N ASP A 440 3.93 -13.43 -23.94
CA ASP A 440 3.01 -12.29 -23.95
C ASP A 440 1.77 -12.47 -23.06
N VAL A 441 1.71 -13.60 -22.33
CA VAL A 441 0.60 -13.97 -21.44
C VAL A 441 1.04 -13.91 -19.99
N ALA A 442 0.29 -13.20 -19.15
CA ALA A 442 0.42 -13.30 -17.70
C ALA A 442 -0.85 -13.86 -17.07
N MET A 443 -0.72 -14.51 -15.92
CA MET A 443 -1.87 -15.12 -15.25
C MET A 443 -1.80 -14.98 -13.72
N THR A 444 -2.97 -14.99 -13.10
CA THR A 444 -3.12 -15.07 -11.65
C THR A 444 -4.39 -15.84 -11.31
N GLY A 445 -4.34 -16.60 -10.23
CA GLY A 445 -5.45 -17.44 -9.79
C GLY A 445 -4.96 -18.50 -8.82
N GLU A 446 -5.68 -18.67 -7.73
CA GLU A 446 -5.53 -19.83 -6.87
C GLU A 446 -6.13 -21.07 -7.55
N ILE A 447 -5.56 -22.24 -7.30
CA ILE A 447 -6.02 -23.48 -7.94
C ILE A 447 -6.46 -24.50 -6.88
N THR A 448 -7.61 -25.12 -7.10
CA THR A 448 -8.06 -26.25 -6.28
C THR A 448 -7.52 -27.58 -6.82
N LEU A 449 -7.58 -28.65 -6.01
CA LEU A 449 -7.26 -30.01 -6.47
C LEU A 449 -8.13 -30.47 -7.66
N ARG A 450 -9.32 -29.88 -7.83
CA ARG A 450 -10.21 -30.14 -8.96
C ARG A 450 -9.82 -29.37 -10.21
N GLY A 451 -8.85 -28.45 -10.16
CA GLY A 451 -8.45 -27.60 -11.28
C GLY A 451 -9.37 -26.41 -11.53
N GLU A 452 -10.19 -26.02 -10.54
CA GLU A 452 -10.96 -24.76 -10.57
C GLU A 452 -10.06 -23.60 -10.13
N VAL A 453 -10.20 -22.46 -10.81
CA VAL A 453 -9.46 -21.23 -10.57
C VAL A 453 -10.27 -20.31 -9.67
N LEU A 454 -9.78 -20.07 -8.46
CA LEU A 454 -10.45 -19.30 -7.41
C LEU A 454 -10.11 -17.80 -7.47
N PRO A 455 -10.99 -16.93 -6.93
CA PRO A 455 -10.78 -15.50 -6.91
C PRO A 455 -9.54 -15.08 -6.12
N ILE A 456 -8.97 -13.95 -6.51
CA ILE A 456 -7.75 -13.38 -5.93
C ILE A 456 -7.96 -11.92 -5.53
N GLY A 457 -7.16 -11.45 -4.56
CA GLY A 457 -7.08 -10.04 -4.20
C GLY A 457 -6.08 -9.24 -5.04
N GLY A 458 -6.21 -7.91 -5.01
CA GLY A 458 -5.24 -6.99 -5.61
C GLY A 458 -5.21 -7.00 -7.15
N LEU A 459 -6.34 -7.27 -7.80
CA LEU A 459 -6.43 -7.38 -9.25
C LEU A 459 -5.97 -6.09 -9.96
N LYS A 460 -6.35 -4.92 -9.42
CA LYS A 460 -5.97 -3.62 -9.97
C LYS A 460 -4.45 -3.46 -10.02
N GLU A 461 -3.76 -3.71 -8.92
CA GLU A 461 -2.29 -3.61 -8.84
C GLU A 461 -1.60 -4.61 -9.77
N LYS A 462 -2.11 -5.83 -9.85
CA LYS A 462 -1.60 -6.90 -10.73
C LYS A 462 -1.72 -6.52 -12.21
N LEU A 463 -2.87 -5.97 -12.62
CA LEU A 463 -3.08 -5.54 -14.01
C LEU A 463 -2.27 -4.29 -14.36
N LEU A 464 -2.08 -3.36 -13.43
CA LEU A 464 -1.15 -2.26 -13.61
C LEU A 464 0.29 -2.75 -13.79
N ALA A 465 0.69 -3.80 -13.09
CA ALA A 465 2.00 -4.42 -13.28
C ALA A 465 2.12 -5.10 -14.64
N ALA A 466 1.10 -5.83 -15.07
CA ALA A 466 1.04 -6.44 -16.41
C ALA A 466 1.17 -5.38 -17.51
N HIS A 467 0.48 -4.24 -17.36
CA HIS A 467 0.54 -3.13 -18.32
C HIS A 467 1.95 -2.55 -18.44
N ARG A 468 2.58 -2.25 -17.29
CA ARG A 468 3.98 -1.77 -17.26
C ARG A 468 4.96 -2.80 -17.82
N GLY A 469 4.66 -4.08 -17.63
CA GLY A 469 5.44 -5.19 -18.15
C GLY A 469 5.31 -5.38 -19.67
N GLY A 470 4.36 -4.72 -20.33
CA GLY A 470 4.10 -4.89 -21.75
C GLY A 470 3.37 -6.19 -22.09
N ILE A 471 2.69 -6.80 -21.12
CA ILE A 471 1.90 -8.02 -21.32
C ILE A 471 0.64 -7.68 -22.12
N LYS A 472 0.34 -8.50 -23.13
CA LYS A 472 -0.81 -8.28 -24.02
C LYS A 472 -2.06 -8.99 -23.54
N LEU A 473 -1.91 -10.20 -23.01
CA LEU A 473 -3.01 -11.04 -22.56
C LEU A 473 -2.88 -11.35 -21.08
N VAL A 474 -3.93 -11.10 -20.29
CA VAL A 474 -3.97 -11.45 -18.87
C VAL A 474 -5.14 -12.37 -18.57
N LEU A 475 -4.82 -13.52 -17.97
CA LEU A 475 -5.80 -14.50 -17.53
C LEU A 475 -6.15 -14.25 -16.06
N ILE A 476 -7.44 -14.05 -15.78
CA ILE A 476 -7.96 -13.72 -14.44
C ILE A 476 -9.06 -14.70 -14.02
N PRO A 477 -9.31 -14.92 -12.72
CA PRO A 477 -10.44 -15.75 -12.30
C PRO A 477 -11.78 -15.13 -12.72
N GLU A 478 -12.74 -15.97 -13.11
CA GLU A 478 -14.08 -15.53 -13.56
C GLU A 478 -14.80 -14.67 -12.49
N GLU A 479 -14.66 -15.03 -11.21
CA GLU A 479 -15.29 -14.30 -10.11
C GLU A 479 -14.74 -12.87 -9.90
N ASN A 480 -13.56 -12.56 -10.44
CA ASN A 480 -12.93 -11.25 -10.35
C ASN A 480 -13.37 -10.27 -11.43
N VAL A 481 -14.25 -10.67 -12.36
CA VAL A 481 -14.79 -9.77 -13.40
C VAL A 481 -15.47 -8.52 -12.80
N LYS A 482 -16.09 -8.66 -11.61
CA LYS A 482 -16.70 -7.53 -10.87
C LYS A 482 -15.69 -6.44 -10.49
N ASP A 483 -14.43 -6.83 -10.26
CA ASP A 483 -13.36 -5.92 -9.82
C ASP A 483 -12.77 -5.12 -10.99
N LEU A 484 -13.08 -5.49 -12.24
CA LEU A 484 -12.68 -4.74 -13.43
C LEU A 484 -13.27 -3.31 -13.43
N THR A 485 -14.35 -3.05 -12.70
CA THR A 485 -14.93 -1.71 -12.53
C THR A 485 -14.00 -0.72 -11.82
N GLU A 486 -12.97 -1.22 -11.10
CA GLU A 486 -11.99 -0.39 -10.42
C GLU A 486 -10.78 0.00 -11.28
N ILE A 487 -10.69 -0.58 -12.47
CA ILE A 487 -9.55 -0.44 -13.37
C ILE A 487 -9.83 0.69 -14.37
N PRO A 488 -8.90 1.63 -14.55
CA PRO A 488 -9.09 2.71 -15.51
C PRO A 488 -9.05 2.19 -16.96
N ASP A 489 -9.81 2.85 -17.84
CA ASP A 489 -10.09 2.36 -19.18
C ASP A 489 -8.84 2.31 -20.08
N ASN A 490 -7.84 3.15 -19.81
CA ASN A 490 -6.56 3.10 -20.50
C ASN A 490 -5.87 1.74 -20.36
N VAL A 491 -5.95 1.11 -19.18
CA VAL A 491 -5.37 -0.23 -18.93
C VAL A 491 -6.21 -1.32 -19.59
N LYS A 492 -7.55 -1.23 -19.47
CA LYS A 492 -8.46 -2.20 -20.10
C LYS A 492 -8.36 -2.23 -21.63
N ASN A 493 -8.12 -1.07 -22.24
CA ASN A 493 -7.97 -0.96 -23.68
C ASN A 493 -6.59 -1.41 -24.16
N ALA A 494 -5.58 -1.45 -23.28
CA ALA A 494 -4.22 -1.84 -23.63
C ALA A 494 -3.93 -3.34 -23.43
N ILE A 495 -4.73 -4.04 -22.61
CA ILE A 495 -4.56 -5.45 -22.28
C ILE A 495 -5.84 -6.22 -22.59
N GLU A 496 -5.72 -7.34 -23.30
CA GLU A 496 -6.79 -8.30 -23.44
C GLU A 496 -6.95 -9.09 -22.13
N ILE A 497 -8.10 -8.97 -21.47
CA ILE A 497 -8.37 -9.63 -20.19
C ILE A 497 -9.35 -10.77 -20.43
N VAL A 498 -8.94 -12.01 -20.13
CA VAL A 498 -9.78 -13.20 -20.31
C VAL A 498 -10.12 -13.83 -18.97
N PRO A 499 -11.41 -13.86 -18.58
CA PRO A 499 -11.85 -14.57 -17.40
C PRO A 499 -11.79 -16.10 -17.62
N VAL A 500 -11.24 -16.81 -16.64
CA VAL A 500 -11.08 -18.26 -16.66
C VAL A 500 -11.61 -18.87 -15.36
N ARG A 501 -12.28 -20.01 -15.49
CA ARG A 501 -12.75 -20.81 -14.34
C ARG A 501 -11.99 -22.12 -14.18
N TRP A 502 -11.54 -22.71 -15.27
CA TRP A 502 -10.89 -24.02 -15.29
C TRP A 502 -9.48 -23.91 -15.80
N ILE A 503 -8.57 -24.68 -15.20
CA ILE A 503 -7.16 -24.73 -15.59
C ILE A 503 -6.98 -25.15 -17.05
N ASP A 504 -7.89 -25.96 -17.59
CA ASP A 504 -7.88 -26.40 -18.98
C ASP A 504 -7.92 -25.19 -19.94
N LYS A 505 -8.71 -24.15 -19.62
CA LYS A 505 -8.77 -22.91 -20.42
C LYS A 505 -7.49 -22.08 -20.28
N VAL A 506 -6.86 -22.10 -19.10
CA VAL A 506 -5.57 -21.45 -18.87
C VAL A 506 -4.50 -22.08 -19.76
N LEU A 507 -4.42 -23.41 -19.77
CA LEU A 507 -3.44 -24.15 -20.58
C LEU A 507 -3.65 -23.91 -22.08
N GLU A 508 -4.90 -23.86 -22.54
CA GLU A 508 -5.23 -23.57 -23.95
C GLU A 508 -4.73 -22.19 -24.41
N LEU A 509 -4.86 -21.17 -23.56
CA LEU A 509 -4.50 -19.79 -23.89
C LEU A 509 -3.02 -19.48 -23.65
N ALA A 510 -2.39 -20.16 -22.68
CA ALA A 510 -1.03 -19.89 -22.25
C ALA A 510 0.03 -20.71 -23.00
N LEU A 511 -0.28 -21.94 -23.43
CA LEU A 511 0.66 -22.77 -24.18
C LEU A 511 0.61 -22.41 -25.68
N GLU A 512 1.75 -22.54 -26.35
CA GLU A 512 1.84 -22.26 -27.80
C GLU A 512 1.01 -23.25 -28.64
N ARG A 513 0.84 -24.48 -28.15
CA ARG A 513 0.01 -25.52 -28.74
C ARG A 513 -0.70 -26.33 -27.67
N ALA A 514 -1.86 -26.88 -27.99
CA ALA A 514 -2.59 -27.74 -27.08
C ALA A 514 -1.81 -29.06 -26.83
N PRO A 515 -1.74 -29.53 -25.57
CA PRO A 515 -1.22 -30.86 -25.27
C PRO A 515 -2.02 -31.94 -25.98
N GLN A 516 -1.34 -32.96 -26.51
CA GLN A 516 -1.99 -34.11 -27.14
C GLN A 516 -2.14 -35.23 -26.11
N PRO A 517 -3.33 -35.87 -25.99
CA PRO A 517 -3.52 -36.99 -25.08
C PRO A 517 -2.66 -38.19 -25.49
N LEU A 518 -2.29 -39.03 -24.52
CA LEU A 518 -1.56 -40.27 -24.80
C LEU A 518 -2.38 -41.18 -25.76
N PRO A 519 -1.73 -41.86 -26.72
CA PRO A 519 -2.40 -42.85 -27.56
C PRO A 519 -3.05 -43.95 -26.72
N GLU A 520 -4.23 -44.45 -27.14
CA GLU A 520 -5.00 -45.45 -26.37
C GLU A 520 -4.21 -46.74 -26.06
N GLU A 521 -3.21 -47.10 -26.88
CA GLU A 521 -2.35 -48.26 -26.65
C GLU A 521 -1.36 -48.05 -25.49
N GLU A 522 -0.80 -46.84 -25.35
CA GLU A 522 0.07 -46.51 -24.22
C GLU A 522 -0.74 -46.32 -22.92
N ALA A 523 -1.97 -45.79 -23.02
CA ALA A 523 -2.86 -45.65 -21.88
C ALA A 523 -3.28 -47.01 -21.28
N LYS A 524 -3.53 -48.03 -22.13
CA LYS A 524 -3.84 -49.41 -21.69
C LYS A 524 -2.64 -50.11 -21.06
N ALA A 525 -1.41 -49.83 -21.54
CA ALA A 525 -0.19 -50.38 -20.97
C ALA A 525 0.14 -49.77 -19.58
N GLU A 526 -0.29 -48.53 -19.32
CA GLU A 526 -0.19 -47.90 -17.99
C GLU A 526 -1.23 -48.46 -17.00
N ASP A 527 -2.47 -48.70 -17.43
CA ASP A 527 -3.50 -49.35 -16.59
C ASP A 527 -3.06 -50.76 -16.11
N ALA A 528 -2.27 -51.48 -16.92
CA ALA A 528 -1.70 -52.78 -16.56
C ALA A 528 -0.51 -52.69 -15.58
N LYS A 529 0.13 -51.52 -15.42
CA LYS A 529 1.26 -51.28 -14.50
C LYS A 529 0.85 -50.68 -13.15
N ALA A 530 -0.38 -50.18 -13.02
CA ALA A 530 -0.89 -49.69 -11.74
C ALA A 530 -0.99 -50.87 -10.74
N PRO A 531 -0.41 -50.77 -9.52
CA PRO A 531 -0.48 -51.87 -8.57
C PRO A 531 -1.94 -52.09 -8.14
N VAL A 532 -2.49 -53.25 -8.49
CA VAL A 532 -3.72 -53.78 -7.88
C VAL A 532 -3.39 -54.01 -6.40
N SER A 533 -3.82 -53.11 -5.53
CA SER A 533 -3.72 -53.33 -4.09
C SER A 533 -4.56 -54.55 -3.74
N GLU A 534 -3.92 -55.68 -3.44
CA GLU A 534 -4.57 -56.83 -2.82
C GLU A 534 -5.24 -56.37 -1.52
N ALA A 535 -6.56 -56.25 -1.56
CA ALA A 535 -7.37 -56.07 -0.37
C ALA A 535 -7.24 -57.36 0.48
N LYS A 536 -6.36 -57.32 1.49
CA LYS A 536 -6.40 -58.29 2.57
C LYS A 536 -7.71 -58.08 3.33
N ASP A 537 -8.56 -59.09 3.22
CA ASP A 537 -9.76 -59.31 4.01
C ASP A 537 -9.43 -59.14 5.51
N ALA A 538 -9.92 -58.05 6.10
CA ALA A 538 -9.74 -57.72 7.50
C ALA A 538 -11.11 -57.52 8.14
N GLY A 539 -11.61 -58.62 8.71
CA GLY A 539 -12.37 -58.66 9.96
C GLY A 539 -13.54 -57.69 10.11
N ALA A 540 -14.75 -58.21 9.97
CA ALA A 540 -15.95 -57.59 10.52
C ALA A 540 -15.80 -57.38 12.04
N THR A 541 -15.83 -56.13 12.48
CA THR A 541 -16.09 -55.76 13.87
C THR A 541 -17.17 -54.68 13.94
N GLU A 542 -18.08 -54.91 14.88
CA GLU A 542 -19.36 -54.26 15.08
C GLU A 542 -19.24 -52.76 15.37
N VAL A 543 -20.16 -51.98 14.79
CA VAL A 543 -20.32 -50.56 15.07
C VAL A 543 -21.19 -50.40 16.33
N VAL A 544 -20.55 -50.03 17.44
CA VAL A 544 -21.25 -49.45 18.61
C VAL A 544 -21.34 -47.94 18.41
N LYS A 545 -22.57 -47.41 18.38
CA LYS A 545 -22.86 -45.96 18.35
C LYS A 545 -22.78 -45.37 19.75
N HIS A 546 -22.19 -44.18 19.87
CA HIS A 546 -22.58 -43.16 20.84
C HIS A 546 -22.94 -41.87 20.10
#